data_AF-A0A9R1CSF5-F1
#
_entry.id   AF-A0A9R1CSF5-F1
#
_cell.length_a   1.000
_cell.length_b   1.000
_cell.length_c   1.000
_cell.angle_alpha   90.00
_cell.angle_beta   90.00
_cell.angle_gamma   90.00
#
_symmetry.space_group_name_H-M   'P 1'
#
loop_
_entity.id
_entity.type
_entity.pdbx_description
1 polymer ?
#
loop_
_entity_poly.entity_id
_entity_poly.type
_entity_poly.pdbx_seq_one_letter_code
_entity_poly.pdbx_strand_id
1 'polypeptide(L)'
;MSQSDRLPWYTILYELVQSDTGDEQVIEFIEEHVPDEGELLNYKSDIYISANSSHHQKRRESEFLEYCSAFSNVVHPSNHRYLFIGFDNDGEFTGIQYRNDRGGDHILDVDDARLRNVVSDDMYPTPTFELFKFEHEDDRGGVLVVHKADQPPVVISSTKRRNDNVEFIAEGQAYTRNGSQTVLMENPDYRELIESRERIIDQKLQEISDSMGQVVGISSDQLAGVDLTVSPQEEGGIPVEEFLTTEPPSDVDGKLISAVKSWGGTADLLSHRPAIYEFYEARDDLQIDEDRKAEFLFRSCLRAYVTGAEWLLRYESDVNDLFDRIIAEDIHHRSIRNLEHVLLVLDKQDHLQTITDDEDIDYSLSKSDQYTRLCGNSLEHRVGEYAGGQITYGGSTYDVTELLDDQDTADELLDEVIMDLLDNDSSSGRGTLRRVELVRLAATVD
;
A
#
# COMPACT_ATOMS: atom_id res chain seq x y z
N MET A 1 -47.05 4.14 7.06
CA MET A 1 -45.89 3.45 7.67
C MET A 1 -45.42 2.47 6.60
N SER A 2 -44.82 2.98 5.53
CA SER A 2 -43.37 3.16 5.25
C SER A 2 -42.63 1.83 5.13
N GLN A 3 -42.13 1.56 3.93
CA GLN A 3 -41.20 0.51 3.54
C GLN A 3 -39.80 0.75 4.14
N SER A 4 -39.72 1.00 5.44
CA SER A 4 -38.48 1.12 6.20
C SER A 4 -38.33 -0.12 7.07
N ASP A 5 -37.21 -0.82 6.91
CA ASP A 5 -36.65 -1.89 7.78
C ASP A 5 -37.01 -3.35 7.44
N ARG A 6 -36.77 -3.79 6.20
CA ARG A 6 -36.40 -5.21 5.98
C ARG A 6 -34.87 -5.29 6.07
N LEU A 7 -34.37 -6.12 6.98
CA LEU A 7 -32.94 -6.41 7.08
C LEU A 7 -32.42 -6.89 5.71
N PRO A 8 -31.18 -6.53 5.32
CA PRO A 8 -30.57 -7.05 4.09
C PRO A 8 -30.46 -8.58 4.13
N TRP A 9 -30.50 -9.24 2.96
CA TRP A 9 -30.45 -10.71 2.85
C TRP A 9 -29.24 -11.30 3.58
N TYR A 10 -28.08 -10.63 3.53
CA TYR A 10 -26.86 -11.08 4.18
C TYR A 10 -27.00 -11.08 5.72
N THR A 11 -27.73 -10.12 6.30
CA THR A 11 -27.96 -10.13 7.75
C THR A 11 -28.89 -11.27 8.15
N ILE A 12 -29.96 -11.48 7.37
CA ILE A 12 -30.94 -12.55 7.62
C ILE A 12 -30.27 -13.93 7.50
N LEU A 13 -29.46 -14.13 6.45
CA LEU A 13 -28.76 -15.38 6.23
C LEU A 13 -27.79 -15.70 7.37
N TYR A 14 -27.04 -14.70 7.87
CA TYR A 14 -26.13 -14.92 9.01
C TYR A 14 -26.88 -15.37 10.26
N GLU A 15 -28.03 -14.76 10.57
CA GLU A 15 -28.88 -15.18 11.69
C GLU A 15 -29.44 -16.60 11.47
N LEU A 16 -29.81 -16.92 10.23
CA LEU A 16 -30.36 -18.22 9.86
C LEU A 16 -29.33 -19.34 10.05
N VAL A 17 -28.10 -19.18 9.55
CA VAL A 17 -27.04 -20.20 9.68
C VAL A 17 -26.51 -20.35 11.12
N GLN A 18 -26.66 -19.33 11.96
CA GLN A 18 -26.31 -19.38 13.39
C GLN A 18 -27.39 -20.03 14.25
N SER A 19 -28.63 -20.07 13.76
CA SER A 19 -29.76 -20.63 14.48
C SER A 19 -29.85 -22.15 14.28
N ASP A 20 -30.48 -22.87 15.21
CA ASP A 20 -30.83 -24.30 15.06
C ASP A 20 -31.98 -24.51 14.04
N THR A 21 -32.05 -23.63 13.04
CA THR A 21 -33.01 -23.74 11.95
C THR A 21 -32.54 -24.86 11.02
N GLY A 22 -33.45 -25.72 10.58
CA GLY A 22 -33.09 -26.90 9.80
C GLY A 22 -32.42 -26.54 8.47
N ASP A 23 -31.43 -27.36 8.07
CA ASP A 23 -30.61 -27.21 6.86
C ASP A 23 -31.42 -26.91 5.59
N GLU A 24 -32.58 -27.55 5.43
CA GLU A 24 -33.52 -27.32 4.32
C GLU A 24 -33.96 -25.86 4.20
N GLN A 25 -34.24 -25.19 5.32
CA GLN A 25 -34.67 -23.78 5.32
C GLN A 25 -33.53 -22.83 4.99
N VAL A 26 -32.28 -23.19 5.32
CA VAL A 26 -31.09 -22.43 4.92
C VAL A 26 -30.91 -22.51 3.41
N ILE A 27 -31.03 -23.72 2.84
CA ILE A 27 -30.91 -23.95 1.39
C ILE A 27 -32.01 -23.23 0.63
N GLU A 28 -33.28 -23.39 1.02
CA GLU A 28 -34.42 -22.68 0.42
C GLU A 28 -34.23 -21.15 0.46
N PHE A 29 -33.73 -20.62 1.57
CA PHE A 29 -33.45 -19.19 1.67
C PHE A 29 -32.36 -18.75 0.67
N ILE A 30 -31.31 -19.55 0.50
CA ILE A 30 -30.24 -19.25 -0.45
C ILE A 30 -30.80 -19.22 -1.88
N GLU A 31 -31.53 -20.24 -2.29
CA GLU A 31 -32.08 -20.36 -3.65
C GLU A 31 -33.12 -19.29 -3.98
N GLU A 32 -33.95 -18.89 -3.00
CA GLU A 32 -35.06 -17.95 -3.26
C GLU A 32 -34.70 -16.47 -3.06
N HIS A 33 -33.74 -16.16 -2.18
CA HIS A 33 -33.53 -14.79 -1.68
C HIS A 33 -32.12 -14.24 -1.84
N VAL A 34 -31.11 -15.08 -2.08
CA VAL A 34 -29.74 -14.63 -2.32
C VAL A 34 -29.60 -14.25 -3.80
N PRO A 35 -29.06 -13.07 -4.13
CA PRO A 35 -28.88 -12.66 -5.51
C PRO A 35 -27.72 -13.41 -6.19
N ASP A 36 -27.60 -13.25 -7.51
CA ASP A 36 -26.46 -13.76 -8.29
C ASP A 36 -25.10 -13.31 -7.73
N GLU A 37 -24.03 -14.02 -8.11
CA GLU A 37 -22.66 -13.75 -7.67
C GLU A 37 -22.26 -12.26 -7.78
N GLY A 38 -21.57 -11.78 -6.75
CA GLY A 38 -21.14 -10.40 -6.66
C GLY A 38 -20.06 -10.20 -5.62
N GLU A 39 -19.85 -8.96 -5.20
CA GLU A 39 -18.76 -8.61 -4.28
C GLU A 39 -18.91 -9.26 -2.89
N LEU A 40 -20.13 -9.64 -2.51
CA LEU A 40 -20.43 -10.21 -1.20
C LEU A 40 -20.58 -11.73 -1.19
N LEU A 41 -20.67 -12.35 -2.37
CA LEU A 41 -20.93 -13.79 -2.46
C LEU A 41 -20.30 -14.46 -3.67
N ASN A 42 -20.02 -15.74 -3.55
CA ASN A 42 -19.45 -16.58 -4.60
C ASN A 42 -19.99 -18.02 -4.43
N TYR A 43 -20.45 -18.64 -5.51
CA TYR A 43 -20.93 -20.03 -5.53
C TYR A 43 -19.83 -20.95 -6.06
N LYS A 44 -19.64 -22.08 -5.39
CA LYS A 44 -18.68 -23.11 -5.81
C LYS A 44 -19.31 -24.47 -5.63
N SER A 45 -19.25 -25.30 -6.66
CA SER A 45 -19.71 -26.69 -6.56
C SER A 45 -18.85 -27.45 -5.54
N ASP A 46 -17.53 -27.26 -5.58
CA ASP A 46 -16.58 -27.98 -4.75
C ASP A 46 -15.36 -27.13 -4.41
N ILE A 47 -14.84 -27.29 -3.19
CA ILE A 47 -13.57 -26.70 -2.76
C ILE A 47 -12.77 -27.76 -2.01
N TYR A 48 -11.54 -27.99 -2.48
CA TYR A 48 -10.62 -28.94 -1.87
C TYR A 48 -9.41 -28.21 -1.32
N ILE A 49 -8.90 -28.65 -0.17
CA ILE A 49 -7.72 -28.04 0.47
C ILE A 49 -6.49 -28.94 0.33
N SER A 50 -6.66 -30.26 0.46
CA SER A 50 -5.55 -31.20 0.34
C SER A 50 -5.56 -31.92 -1.00
N ALA A 51 -4.43 -32.49 -1.41
CA ALA A 51 -4.32 -33.30 -2.62
C ALA A 51 -3.23 -34.37 -2.45
N ASN A 52 -3.26 -35.40 -3.31
CA ASN A 52 -2.24 -36.46 -3.28
C ASN A 52 -0.83 -35.97 -3.69
N SER A 53 -0.73 -34.83 -4.39
CA SER A 53 0.55 -34.24 -4.80
C SER A 53 0.74 -32.86 -4.17
N SER A 54 1.96 -32.57 -3.72
CA SER A 54 2.31 -31.26 -3.14
C SER A 54 1.99 -30.09 -4.07
N HIS A 55 2.19 -30.26 -5.38
CA HIS A 55 1.84 -29.24 -6.37
C HIS A 55 0.34 -28.93 -6.41
N HIS A 56 -0.52 -29.96 -6.43
CA HIS A 56 -1.96 -29.76 -6.42
C HIS A 56 -2.49 -29.25 -5.08
N GLN A 57 -1.84 -29.65 -3.98
CA GLN A 57 -2.15 -29.12 -2.66
C GLN A 57 -1.85 -27.62 -2.58
N LYS A 58 -0.64 -27.19 -2.98
CA LYS A 58 -0.29 -25.75 -3.02
C LYS A 58 -1.27 -24.94 -3.86
N ARG A 59 -1.65 -25.44 -5.05
CA ARG A 59 -2.65 -24.78 -5.90
C ARG A 59 -4.00 -24.59 -5.20
N ARG A 60 -4.46 -25.63 -4.51
CA ARG A 60 -5.74 -25.65 -3.79
C ARG A 60 -5.75 -24.71 -2.59
N GLU A 61 -4.67 -24.75 -1.81
CA GLU A 61 -4.46 -23.80 -0.72
C GLU A 61 -4.41 -22.37 -1.25
N SER A 62 -3.69 -22.11 -2.35
CA SER A 62 -3.64 -20.78 -2.98
C SER A 62 -5.02 -20.28 -3.39
N GLU A 63 -5.82 -21.10 -4.06
CA GLU A 63 -7.18 -20.71 -4.46
C GLU A 63 -8.08 -20.38 -3.26
N PHE A 64 -7.96 -21.14 -2.16
CA PHE A 64 -8.67 -20.85 -0.93
C PHE A 64 -8.22 -19.52 -0.28
N LEU A 65 -6.91 -19.27 -0.26
CA LEU A 65 -6.33 -18.02 0.27
C LEU A 65 -6.76 -16.80 -0.56
N GLU A 66 -6.84 -16.95 -1.89
CA GLU A 66 -7.37 -15.92 -2.79
C GLU A 66 -8.81 -15.55 -2.43
N TYR A 67 -9.70 -16.53 -2.17
CA TYR A 67 -11.08 -16.23 -1.75
C TYR A 67 -11.12 -15.50 -0.40
N CYS A 68 -10.34 -15.96 0.58
CA CYS A 68 -10.27 -15.31 1.90
C CYS A 68 -9.76 -13.86 1.79
N SER A 69 -8.67 -13.63 1.05
CA SER A 69 -8.12 -12.29 0.81
C SER A 69 -9.17 -11.40 0.12
N ALA A 70 -9.77 -11.91 -0.95
CA ALA A 70 -10.76 -11.19 -1.74
C ALA A 70 -11.94 -10.72 -0.91
N PHE A 71 -12.56 -11.60 -0.12
CA PHE A 71 -13.70 -11.23 0.70
C PHE A 71 -13.34 -10.28 1.85
N SER A 72 -12.16 -10.43 2.44
CA SER A 72 -11.71 -9.56 3.53
C SER A 72 -11.39 -8.13 3.08
N ASN A 73 -11.09 -7.92 1.79
CA ASN A 73 -10.71 -6.62 1.24
C ASN A 73 -11.84 -5.88 0.52
N VAL A 74 -13.07 -6.43 0.49
CA VAL A 74 -14.21 -5.75 -0.14
C VAL A 74 -14.71 -4.57 0.71
N VAL A 75 -14.75 -3.38 0.10
CA VAL A 75 -15.30 -2.15 0.70
C VAL A 75 -16.82 -2.19 0.66
N HIS A 76 -17.44 -2.80 1.68
CA HIS A 76 -18.89 -2.85 1.79
C HIS A 76 -19.37 -2.72 3.25
N PRO A 77 -20.55 -2.11 3.52
CA PRO A 77 -21.08 -1.94 4.87
C PRO A 77 -21.41 -3.23 5.63
N SER A 78 -21.69 -4.33 4.91
CA SER A 78 -21.94 -5.63 5.53
C SER A 78 -20.74 -6.08 6.38
N ASN A 79 -20.94 -6.89 7.41
CA ASN A 79 -19.85 -7.54 8.14
C ASN A 79 -19.54 -8.96 7.64
N HIS A 80 -20.45 -9.55 6.84
CA HIS A 80 -20.38 -10.95 6.44
C HIS A 80 -20.33 -11.09 4.92
N ARG A 81 -19.49 -12.00 4.44
CA ARG A 81 -19.31 -12.35 3.02
C ARG A 81 -19.38 -13.86 2.88
N TYR A 82 -19.93 -14.35 1.78
CA TYR A 82 -20.40 -15.73 1.68
C TYR A 82 -19.72 -16.48 0.55
N LEU A 83 -19.04 -17.56 0.89
CA LEU A 83 -18.63 -18.56 -0.09
C LEU A 83 -19.53 -19.78 0.10
N PHE A 84 -20.43 -19.97 -0.85
CA PHE A 84 -21.40 -21.06 -0.89
C PHE A 84 -20.77 -22.28 -1.57
N ILE A 85 -20.83 -23.43 -0.90
CA ILE A 85 -20.12 -24.65 -1.29
C ILE A 85 -21.14 -25.77 -1.46
N GLY A 86 -21.12 -26.42 -2.63
CA GLY A 86 -22.16 -27.37 -3.04
C GLY A 86 -23.31 -26.72 -3.83
N PHE A 87 -23.09 -25.51 -4.36
CA PHE A 87 -24.03 -24.80 -5.22
C PHE A 87 -23.43 -24.58 -6.61
N ASP A 88 -24.25 -24.63 -7.64
CA ASP A 88 -23.83 -24.27 -8.99
C ASP A 88 -23.78 -22.75 -9.21
N ASN A 89 -23.43 -22.32 -10.43
CA ASN A 89 -23.31 -20.89 -10.74
C ASN A 89 -24.66 -20.18 -10.84
N ASP A 90 -25.77 -20.93 -10.90
CA ASP A 90 -27.13 -20.41 -10.94
C ASP A 90 -27.74 -20.33 -9.52
N GLY A 91 -26.97 -20.77 -8.50
CA GLY A 91 -27.36 -20.73 -7.10
C GLY A 91 -28.21 -21.93 -6.65
N GLU A 92 -28.34 -22.97 -7.48
CA GLU A 92 -29.06 -24.22 -7.16
C GLU A 92 -28.18 -25.14 -6.31
N PHE A 93 -28.75 -25.75 -5.27
CA PHE A 93 -28.04 -26.71 -4.44
C PHE A 93 -27.83 -28.04 -5.18
N THR A 94 -26.57 -28.37 -5.43
CA THR A 94 -26.18 -29.60 -6.15
C THR A 94 -25.44 -30.61 -5.27
N GLY A 95 -25.13 -30.25 -4.02
CA GLY A 95 -24.27 -31.04 -3.15
C GLY A 95 -22.79 -31.02 -3.58
N ILE A 96 -21.93 -31.56 -2.72
CA ILE A 96 -20.50 -31.74 -2.98
C ILE A 96 -20.18 -33.13 -3.52
N GLN A 97 -19.15 -33.22 -4.37
CA GLN A 97 -18.60 -34.50 -4.78
C GLN A 97 -17.51 -34.96 -3.81
N TYR A 98 -17.75 -36.09 -3.15
CA TYR A 98 -16.84 -36.69 -2.15
C TYR A 98 -15.42 -36.98 -2.66
N ARG A 99 -15.21 -37.07 -3.98
CA ARG A 99 -13.89 -37.34 -4.57
C ARG A 99 -13.73 -36.69 -5.93
N ASN A 100 -12.75 -35.79 -6.03
CA ASN A 100 -12.15 -35.48 -7.32
C ASN A 100 -11.13 -36.56 -7.74
N ASP A 101 -10.87 -36.68 -9.04
CA ASP A 101 -9.91 -37.64 -9.63
C ASP A 101 -8.47 -37.50 -9.10
N ARG A 102 -8.16 -36.39 -8.42
CA ARG A 102 -6.83 -36.06 -7.88
C ARG A 102 -6.69 -36.36 -6.37
N GLY A 103 -7.73 -36.93 -5.75
CA GLY A 103 -7.82 -37.22 -4.32
C GLY A 103 -7.78 -35.98 -3.44
N GLY A 104 -7.74 -36.18 -2.12
CA GLY A 104 -7.65 -35.12 -1.11
C GLY A 104 -8.97 -34.85 -0.36
N ASP A 105 -8.85 -34.00 0.65
CA ASP A 105 -9.91 -33.64 1.60
C ASP A 105 -10.67 -32.43 1.05
N HIS A 106 -12.00 -32.55 1.01
CA HIS A 106 -12.88 -31.44 0.76
C HIS A 106 -12.84 -30.47 1.95
N ILE A 107 -13.03 -29.17 1.74
CA ILE A 107 -13.00 -28.17 2.82
C ILE A 107 -13.98 -28.49 3.96
N LEU A 108 -15.12 -29.12 3.62
CA LEU A 108 -16.13 -29.57 4.60
C LEU A 108 -15.70 -30.80 5.42
N ASP A 109 -14.73 -31.59 4.94
CA ASP A 109 -14.19 -32.76 5.66
C ASP A 109 -12.96 -32.41 6.51
N VAL A 110 -12.47 -31.17 6.40
CA VAL A 110 -11.34 -30.65 7.16
C VAL A 110 -11.82 -29.99 8.46
N ASP A 111 -11.02 -30.15 9.52
CA ASP A 111 -11.17 -29.44 10.80
C ASP A 111 -10.87 -27.93 10.63
N ASP A 112 -11.71 -27.08 11.21
CA ASP A 112 -11.57 -25.62 11.29
C ASP A 112 -10.17 -25.18 11.72
N ALA A 113 -9.52 -25.87 12.66
CA ALA A 113 -8.16 -25.55 13.11
C ALA A 113 -7.15 -25.69 11.96
N ARG A 114 -7.32 -26.69 11.10
CA ARG A 114 -6.46 -26.86 9.92
C ARG A 114 -6.71 -25.76 8.88
N LEU A 115 -7.97 -25.37 8.65
CA LEU A 115 -8.29 -24.26 7.75
C LEU A 115 -7.71 -22.94 8.29
N ARG A 116 -7.83 -22.71 9.60
CA ARG A 116 -7.26 -21.54 10.27
C ARG A 116 -5.74 -21.50 10.17
N ASN A 117 -5.07 -22.64 10.32
CA ASN A 117 -3.62 -22.71 10.15
C ASN A 117 -3.19 -22.33 8.73
N VAL A 118 -3.88 -22.85 7.70
CA VAL A 118 -3.59 -22.47 6.29
C VAL A 118 -3.71 -20.96 6.12
N VAL A 119 -4.75 -20.35 6.68
CA VAL A 119 -4.98 -18.90 6.58
C VAL A 119 -4.00 -18.09 7.43
N SER A 120 -3.67 -18.53 8.65
CA SER A 120 -2.75 -17.80 9.55
C SER A 120 -1.29 -17.90 9.13
N ASP A 121 -0.90 -19.01 8.50
CA ASP A 121 0.46 -19.23 8.04
C ASP A 121 0.77 -18.37 6.80
N ASP A 122 -0.24 -18.08 5.97
CA ASP A 122 -0.09 -17.48 4.65
C ASP A 122 -0.77 -16.11 4.47
N MET A 123 -1.41 -15.53 5.49
CA MET A 123 -2.08 -14.23 5.39
C MET A 123 -1.86 -13.31 6.60
N TYR A 124 -1.75 -12.01 6.32
CA TYR A 124 -1.64 -10.95 7.33
C TYR A 124 -2.44 -9.69 6.95
N PRO A 125 -3.20 -9.09 7.88
CA PRO A 125 -3.64 -9.68 9.15
C PRO A 125 -4.54 -10.89 8.89
N THR A 126 -4.56 -11.84 9.83
CA THR A 126 -5.29 -13.09 9.67
C THR A 126 -6.80 -12.84 9.63
N PRO A 127 -7.48 -13.14 8.51
CA PRO A 127 -8.92 -12.95 8.42
C PRO A 127 -9.67 -13.97 9.27
N THR A 128 -10.81 -13.55 9.82
CA THR A 128 -11.70 -14.42 10.60
C THR A 128 -12.80 -14.98 9.69
N PHE A 129 -13.09 -16.26 9.86
CA PHE A 129 -14.15 -16.94 9.13
C PHE A 129 -14.81 -18.04 9.96
N GLU A 130 -16.02 -18.39 9.57
CA GLU A 130 -16.84 -19.45 10.17
C GLU A 130 -17.37 -20.37 9.06
N LEU A 131 -17.37 -21.67 9.31
CA LEU A 131 -17.86 -22.66 8.35
C LEU A 131 -19.11 -23.35 8.90
N PHE A 132 -20.24 -23.13 8.23
CA PHE A 132 -21.50 -23.81 8.51
C PHE A 132 -21.66 -24.95 7.52
N LYS A 133 -21.98 -26.14 8.01
CA LYS A 133 -22.15 -27.35 7.20
C LYS A 133 -23.61 -27.74 7.25
N PHE A 134 -24.17 -28.14 6.11
CA PHE A 134 -25.55 -28.58 5.99
C PHE A 134 -25.63 -29.90 5.22
N GLU A 135 -26.65 -30.70 5.53
CA GLU A 135 -26.97 -31.97 4.90
C GLU A 135 -28.41 -31.95 4.35
N HIS A 136 -28.60 -32.32 3.10
CA HIS A 136 -29.91 -32.40 2.45
C HIS A 136 -29.95 -33.57 1.47
N GLU A 137 -30.96 -34.44 1.61
CA GLU A 137 -31.20 -35.61 0.73
C GLU A 137 -29.94 -36.46 0.42
N ASP A 138 -29.15 -36.77 1.45
CA ASP A 138 -27.85 -37.50 1.39
C ASP A 138 -26.66 -36.74 0.77
N ASP A 139 -26.89 -35.51 0.29
CA ASP A 139 -25.85 -34.59 -0.14
C ASP A 139 -25.41 -33.65 0.99
N ARG A 140 -24.17 -33.15 0.88
CA ARG A 140 -23.57 -32.22 1.84
C ARG A 140 -23.21 -30.92 1.15
N GLY A 141 -23.23 -29.83 1.89
CA GLY A 141 -22.71 -28.55 1.45
C GLY A 141 -22.32 -27.68 2.65
N GLY A 142 -21.88 -26.45 2.37
CA GLY A 142 -21.57 -25.52 3.43
C GLY A 142 -21.57 -24.05 2.99
N VAL A 143 -21.64 -23.18 4.00
CA VAL A 143 -21.45 -21.75 3.85
C VAL A 143 -20.21 -21.36 4.64
N LEU A 144 -19.19 -20.88 3.95
CA LEU A 144 -18.05 -20.24 4.59
C LEU A 144 -18.34 -18.73 4.68
N VAL A 145 -18.50 -18.24 5.90
CA VAL A 145 -18.70 -16.82 6.19
C VAL A 145 -17.36 -16.19 6.49
N VAL A 146 -16.87 -15.34 5.60
CA VAL A 146 -15.68 -14.51 5.83
C VAL A 146 -16.12 -13.17 6.42
N HIS A 147 -15.54 -12.81 7.56
CA HIS A 147 -15.85 -11.53 8.20
C HIS A 147 -15.05 -10.40 7.58
N LYS A 148 -15.62 -9.20 7.62
CA LYS A 148 -14.91 -7.97 7.30
C LYS A 148 -13.66 -7.87 8.17
N ALA A 149 -12.50 -7.65 7.55
CA ALA A 149 -11.27 -7.47 8.30
C ALA A 149 -11.33 -6.19 9.14
N ASP A 150 -10.86 -6.27 10.38
CA ASP A 150 -10.67 -5.10 11.23
C ASP A 150 -9.56 -4.19 10.69
N GLN A 151 -8.57 -4.81 10.04
CA GLN A 151 -7.37 -4.14 9.52
C GLN A 151 -7.07 -4.49 8.05
N PRO A 152 -7.90 -4.05 7.08
CA PRO A 152 -7.53 -4.22 5.69
C PRO A 152 -6.33 -3.31 5.32
N PRO A 153 -5.54 -3.65 4.27
CA PRO A 153 -5.70 -4.83 3.42
C PRO A 153 -5.17 -6.11 4.09
N VAL A 154 -5.86 -7.22 3.85
CA VAL A 154 -5.40 -8.58 4.12
C VAL A 154 -4.55 -9.05 2.93
N VAL A 155 -3.25 -9.16 3.17
CA VAL A 155 -2.23 -9.54 2.18
C VAL A 155 -1.78 -10.98 2.37
N ILE A 156 -1.25 -11.58 1.31
CA ILE A 156 -0.53 -12.86 1.35
C ILE A 156 0.83 -12.63 2.00
N SER A 157 1.16 -13.39 3.04
CA SER A 157 2.44 -13.29 3.77
C SER A 157 3.48 -14.32 3.34
N SER A 158 3.10 -15.27 2.49
CA SER A 158 3.97 -16.37 2.08
C SER A 158 3.74 -16.79 0.62
N THR A 159 4.83 -16.94 -0.13
CA THR A 159 4.77 -17.29 -1.56
C THR A 159 4.60 -18.80 -1.76
N LYS A 160 3.54 -19.22 -2.48
CA LYS A 160 3.36 -20.63 -2.89
C LYS A 160 3.71 -20.80 -4.37
N ARG A 161 4.81 -21.52 -4.65
CA ARG A 161 5.29 -21.78 -6.01
C ARG A 161 4.96 -23.18 -6.55
N ARG A 162 4.82 -23.25 -7.88
CA ARG A 162 4.83 -24.47 -8.69
C ARG A 162 6.22 -25.10 -8.74
N ASN A 163 6.30 -26.31 -9.30
CA ASN A 163 7.56 -27.04 -9.45
C ASN A 163 8.49 -26.43 -10.52
N ASP A 164 7.95 -25.63 -11.43
CA ASP A 164 8.67 -24.86 -12.46
C ASP A 164 9.02 -23.44 -11.99
N ASN A 165 8.97 -23.18 -10.68
CA ASN A 165 9.24 -21.89 -10.03
C ASN A 165 8.27 -20.74 -10.39
N VAL A 166 7.16 -21.05 -11.09
CA VAL A 166 6.07 -20.08 -11.32
C VAL A 166 5.18 -19.97 -10.08
N GLU A 167 4.79 -18.77 -9.71
CA GLU A 167 4.05 -18.51 -8.47
C GLU A 167 2.54 -18.78 -8.67
N PHE A 168 1.89 -19.38 -7.68
CA PHE A 168 0.42 -19.42 -7.60
C PHE A 168 -0.10 -18.15 -6.92
N ILE A 169 0.49 -17.84 -5.77
CA ILE A 169 0.34 -16.58 -5.03
C ILE A 169 1.73 -16.15 -4.58
N ALA A 170 1.94 -14.84 -4.48
CA ALA A 170 3.17 -14.23 -4.03
C ALA A 170 2.94 -13.39 -2.77
N GLU A 171 3.96 -13.32 -1.94
CA GLU A 171 4.00 -12.45 -0.78
C GLU A 171 3.77 -10.98 -1.17
N GLY A 172 3.01 -10.26 -0.36
CA GLY A 172 2.61 -8.87 -0.60
C GLY A 172 1.41 -8.69 -1.53
N GLN A 173 0.95 -9.76 -2.20
CA GLN A 173 -0.27 -9.68 -3.01
C GLN A 173 -1.52 -9.58 -2.13
N ALA A 174 -2.49 -8.79 -2.56
CA ALA A 174 -3.83 -8.78 -1.99
C ALA A 174 -4.84 -8.98 -3.12
N TYR A 175 -5.95 -9.64 -2.80
CA TYR A 175 -7.05 -9.87 -3.73
C TYR A 175 -8.27 -9.11 -3.26
N THR A 176 -9.14 -8.73 -4.19
CA THR A 176 -10.47 -8.15 -3.93
C THR A 176 -11.49 -8.80 -4.85
N ARG A 177 -12.77 -8.50 -4.66
CA ARG A 177 -13.84 -8.92 -5.57
C ARG A 177 -14.25 -7.76 -6.44
N ASN A 178 -14.26 -8.00 -7.75
CA ASN A 178 -14.85 -7.10 -8.74
C ASN A 178 -16.05 -7.82 -9.37
N GLY A 179 -17.25 -7.52 -8.88
CA GLY A 179 -18.43 -8.34 -9.16
C GLY A 179 -18.23 -9.78 -8.70
N SER A 180 -18.44 -10.76 -9.59
CA SER A 180 -18.30 -12.18 -9.27
C SER A 180 -16.84 -12.68 -9.26
N GLN A 181 -15.90 -11.90 -9.78
CA GLN A 181 -14.52 -12.33 -10.00
C GLN A 181 -13.62 -11.97 -8.81
N THR A 182 -12.76 -12.91 -8.43
CA THR A 182 -11.60 -12.63 -7.58
C THR A 182 -10.48 -12.08 -8.46
N VAL A 183 -10.02 -10.87 -8.15
CA VAL A 183 -8.96 -10.17 -8.90
C VAL A 183 -7.86 -9.72 -7.96
N LEU A 184 -6.64 -9.62 -8.49
CA LEU A 184 -5.53 -9.00 -7.77
C LEU A 184 -5.86 -7.52 -7.57
N MET A 185 -5.62 -7.00 -6.37
CA MET A 185 -5.83 -5.59 -6.06
C MET A 185 -4.84 -4.72 -6.84
N GLU A 186 -5.37 -3.67 -7.46
CA GLU A 186 -4.60 -2.62 -8.10
C GLU A 186 -4.63 -1.34 -7.22
N ASN A 187 -3.78 -0.36 -7.54
CA ASN A 187 -3.71 0.92 -6.79
C ASN A 187 -5.07 1.59 -6.50
N PRO A 188 -6.08 1.58 -7.41
CA PRO A 188 -7.40 2.12 -7.10
C PRO A 188 -8.10 1.42 -5.93
N ASP A 189 -7.99 0.10 -5.84
CA ASP A 189 -8.66 -0.71 -4.81
C ASP A 189 -8.07 -0.41 -3.42
N TYR A 190 -6.74 -0.25 -3.35
CA TYR A 190 -6.06 0.17 -2.12
C TYR A 190 -6.49 1.58 -1.68
N ARG A 191 -6.66 2.51 -2.62
CA ARG A 191 -7.12 3.86 -2.30
C ARG A 191 -8.55 3.84 -1.74
N GLU A 192 -9.45 3.05 -2.34
CA GLU A 192 -10.83 2.95 -1.87
C GLU A 192 -10.91 2.41 -0.43
N LEU A 193 -10.06 1.44 -0.07
CA LEU A 193 -9.96 0.95 1.31
C LEU A 193 -9.48 2.02 2.29
N ILE A 194 -8.50 2.82 1.89
CA ILE A 194 -7.96 3.92 2.71
C ILE A 194 -9.04 4.99 2.91
N GLU A 195 -9.69 5.44 1.83
CA GLU A 195 -10.77 6.44 1.89
C GLU A 195 -11.96 5.94 2.74
N SER A 196 -12.30 4.65 2.66
CA SER A 196 -13.32 4.07 3.52
C SER A 196 -12.93 4.06 5.00
N ARG A 197 -11.65 3.90 5.32
CA ARG A 197 -11.17 3.92 6.72
C ARG A 197 -11.21 5.33 7.29
N GLU A 198 -10.76 6.31 6.52
CA GLU A 198 -10.84 7.74 6.88
C GLU A 198 -12.29 8.12 7.20
N ARG A 199 -13.24 7.74 6.33
CA ARG A 199 -14.67 8.01 6.53
C ARG A 199 -15.23 7.42 7.83
N ILE A 200 -14.80 6.21 8.22
CA ILE A 200 -15.24 5.55 9.46
C ILE A 200 -14.65 6.26 10.68
N ILE A 201 -13.40 6.71 10.60
CA ILE A 201 -12.74 7.47 11.66
C ILE A 201 -13.45 8.81 11.86
N ASP A 202 -13.71 9.54 10.78
CA ASP A 202 -14.42 10.82 10.81
C ASP A 202 -15.81 10.69 11.41
N GLN A 203 -16.56 9.65 11.00
CA GLN A 203 -17.89 9.38 11.56
C GLN A 203 -17.83 9.11 13.07
N LYS A 204 -16.88 8.30 13.54
CA LYS A 204 -16.72 8.02 14.98
C LYS A 204 -16.29 9.27 15.76
N LEU A 205 -15.42 10.10 15.20
CA LEU A 205 -15.04 11.38 15.81
C LEU A 205 -16.25 12.32 15.94
N GLN A 206 -17.11 12.35 14.93
CA GLN A 206 -18.33 13.15 14.96
C GLN A 206 -19.34 12.63 15.98
N GLU A 207 -19.54 11.31 16.09
CA GLU A 207 -20.39 10.69 17.12
C GLU A 207 -19.88 10.96 18.54
N ILE A 208 -18.56 10.98 18.75
CA ILE A 208 -17.94 11.35 20.04
C ILE A 208 -18.15 12.84 20.32
N SER A 209 -17.97 13.71 19.34
CA SER A 209 -18.18 15.16 19.45
C SER A 209 -19.64 15.49 19.81
N ASP A 210 -20.60 14.85 19.14
CA ASP A 210 -22.04 15.00 19.39
C ASP A 210 -22.41 14.45 20.78
N SER A 211 -21.78 13.34 21.20
CA SER A 211 -21.97 12.75 22.54
C SER A 211 -21.37 13.63 23.65
N MET A 212 -20.22 14.29 23.41
CA MET A 212 -19.63 15.25 24.34
C MET A 212 -20.45 16.55 24.44
N GLY A 213 -21.05 16.99 23.33
CA GLY A 213 -22.01 18.10 23.31
C GLY A 213 -23.29 17.84 24.11
N GLN A 214 -23.68 16.56 24.29
CA GLN A 214 -24.81 16.18 25.14
C GLN A 214 -24.47 16.08 26.64
N VAL A 215 -23.20 15.85 27.01
CA VAL A 215 -22.78 15.64 28.41
C VAL A 215 -22.34 16.93 29.09
N VAL A 216 -21.97 17.97 28.32
CA VAL A 216 -21.59 19.27 28.87
C VAL A 216 -22.53 20.32 28.32
N GLY A 217 -23.50 20.73 29.16
CA GLY A 217 -24.46 21.81 28.87
C GLY A 217 -23.79 23.19 28.79
N ILE A 218 -22.86 23.36 27.85
CA ILE A 218 -22.25 24.63 27.48
C ILE A 218 -22.73 24.90 26.05
N SER A 219 -23.52 25.97 25.90
CA SER A 219 -23.97 26.43 24.58
C SER A 219 -22.77 26.83 23.71
N SER A 220 -22.86 26.56 22.41
CA SER A 220 -21.87 26.87 21.37
C SER A 220 -21.33 28.31 21.43
N ASP A 221 -22.14 29.25 21.92
CA ASP A 221 -21.79 30.67 22.06
C ASP A 221 -20.77 30.95 23.19
N GLN A 222 -20.57 30.02 24.13
CA GLN A 222 -19.59 30.17 25.22
C GLN A 222 -18.20 29.62 24.84
N LEU A 223 -18.10 28.84 23.77
CA LEU A 223 -16.82 28.33 23.25
C LEU A 223 -16.13 29.32 22.30
N ALA A 224 -16.88 30.21 21.65
CA ALA A 224 -16.34 31.18 20.70
C ALA A 224 -15.57 32.36 21.35
N GLY A 225 -15.46 32.41 22.68
CA GLY A 225 -14.83 33.52 23.42
C GLY A 225 -13.69 33.11 24.35
N VAL A 226 -13.23 31.85 24.32
CA VAL A 226 -12.09 31.41 25.13
C VAL A 226 -10.81 31.58 24.32
N ASP A 227 -10.21 32.76 24.45
CA ASP A 227 -8.86 33.04 23.96
C ASP A 227 -7.86 32.36 24.92
N LEU A 228 -7.49 31.11 24.63
CA LEU A 228 -6.46 30.37 25.38
C LEU A 228 -5.08 30.94 25.01
N THR A 229 -4.75 32.06 25.63
CA THR A 229 -3.38 32.58 25.66
C THR A 229 -2.60 31.81 26.73
N VAL A 230 -1.69 30.94 26.30
CA VAL A 230 -0.76 30.26 27.20
C VAL A 230 0.51 31.10 27.30
N SER A 231 0.72 31.69 28.48
CA SER A 231 1.95 32.42 28.81
C SER A 231 3.15 31.47 28.87
N PRO A 232 4.33 31.88 28.37
CA PRO A 232 5.55 31.09 28.47
C PRO A 232 6.16 31.24 29.88
N GLN A 233 6.84 30.16 30.31
CA GLN A 233 7.74 30.02 31.47
C GLN A 233 7.13 29.39 32.73
N GLU A 234 7.53 28.14 33.01
CA GLU A 234 8.43 27.81 34.11
C GLU A 234 9.07 26.41 33.91
N GLU A 235 10.25 26.22 34.49
CA GLU A 235 11.30 25.25 34.18
C GLU A 235 10.88 23.75 34.18
N GLY A 236 11.35 23.00 33.18
CA GLY A 236 11.61 21.56 33.31
C GLY A 236 10.52 20.58 32.86
N GLY A 237 9.45 21.04 32.18
CA GLY A 237 8.44 20.16 31.57
C GLY A 237 8.66 20.00 30.07
N ILE A 238 8.76 18.76 29.58
CA ILE A 238 8.68 18.43 28.16
C ILE A 238 7.28 18.85 27.67
N PRO A 239 7.14 19.64 26.58
CA PRO A 239 5.83 20.06 26.09
C PRO A 239 5.04 18.85 25.60
N VAL A 240 3.87 18.62 26.20
CA VAL A 240 2.90 17.63 25.71
C VAL A 240 2.03 18.31 24.66
N GLU A 241 2.60 18.52 23.47
CA GLU A 241 1.84 18.90 22.26
C GLU A 241 1.80 17.79 21.21
N GLU A 242 2.47 16.64 21.44
CA GLU A 242 2.66 15.65 20.37
C GLU A 242 1.74 14.41 20.39
N PHE A 243 0.76 14.30 21.29
CA PHE A 243 0.09 13.00 21.47
C PHE A 243 -1.39 12.90 21.10
N LEU A 244 -2.14 13.98 20.89
CA LEU A 244 -3.60 13.90 20.75
C LEU A 244 -4.22 15.02 19.91
N THR A 245 -3.68 15.32 18.72
CA THR A 245 -4.39 16.14 17.74
C THR A 245 -4.87 15.26 16.58
N THR A 246 -6.19 15.20 16.40
CA THR A 246 -6.90 14.50 15.32
C THR A 246 -7.15 15.38 14.10
N GLU A 247 -6.58 16.60 14.08
CA GLU A 247 -6.64 17.48 12.94
C GLU A 247 -5.49 17.14 11.99
N PRO A 248 -5.74 16.98 10.67
CA PRO A 248 -4.66 16.82 9.72
C PRO A 248 -3.75 18.05 9.81
N PRO A 249 -2.42 17.87 9.84
CA PRO A 249 -1.50 18.99 9.94
C PRO A 249 -1.76 19.98 8.80
N SER A 250 -2.04 21.23 9.17
CA SER A 250 -2.34 22.30 8.20
C SER A 250 -1.09 22.82 7.50
N ASP A 251 0.07 22.60 8.09
CA ASP A 251 1.37 23.00 7.56
C ASP A 251 2.14 21.83 6.92
N VAL A 252 3.01 22.16 5.97
CA VAL A 252 3.77 21.14 5.22
C VAL A 252 4.77 20.41 6.13
N ASP A 253 5.30 21.09 7.15
CA ASP A 253 6.21 20.48 8.12
C ASP A 253 5.51 19.44 9.01
N GLY A 254 4.30 19.74 9.50
CA GLY A 254 3.49 18.77 10.23
C GLY A 254 3.10 17.56 9.36
N LYS A 255 2.83 17.76 8.06
CA LYS A 255 2.63 16.66 7.10
C LYS A 255 3.87 15.77 7.01
N LEU A 256 5.07 16.35 6.93
CA LEU A 256 6.33 15.59 6.88
C LEU A 256 6.56 14.79 8.16
N ILE A 257 6.39 15.42 9.33
CA ILE A 257 6.55 14.76 10.64
C ILE A 257 5.60 13.56 10.76
N SER A 258 4.33 13.75 10.38
CA SER A 258 3.33 12.68 10.39
C SER A 258 3.72 11.54 9.44
N ALA A 259 4.17 11.86 8.22
CA ALA A 259 4.59 10.87 7.24
C ALA A 259 5.81 10.05 7.70
N VAL A 260 6.83 10.71 8.29
CA VAL A 260 8.02 10.04 8.83
C VAL A 260 7.69 9.16 10.04
N LYS A 261 6.77 9.61 10.92
CA LYS A 261 6.27 8.79 12.04
C LYS A 261 5.54 7.55 11.52
N SER A 262 4.67 7.71 10.52
CA SER A 262 3.96 6.59 9.87
C SER A 262 4.94 5.60 9.25
N TRP A 263 5.94 6.09 8.52
CA TRP A 263 7.00 5.26 7.93
C TRP A 263 7.73 4.41 8.97
N GLY A 264 7.99 4.95 10.16
CA GLY A 264 8.56 4.19 11.28
C GLY A 264 7.72 3.01 11.77
N GLY A 265 6.40 3.03 11.53
CA GLY A 265 5.48 1.97 11.94
C GLY A 265 5.07 1.03 10.81
N THR A 266 4.88 1.54 9.59
CA THR A 266 4.35 0.78 8.46
C THR A 266 5.37 0.49 7.35
N ALA A 267 6.55 1.12 7.38
CA ALA A 267 7.53 1.13 6.29
C ALA A 267 7.00 1.68 4.95
N ASP A 268 5.87 2.40 4.96
CA ASP A 268 5.33 3.02 3.75
C ASP A 268 6.07 4.30 3.37
N LEU A 269 6.40 4.41 2.07
CA LEU A 269 7.01 5.58 1.45
C LEU A 269 5.99 6.29 0.57
N LEU A 270 6.18 7.60 0.36
CA LEU A 270 5.31 8.34 -0.56
C LEU A 270 5.55 7.87 -2.00
N SER A 271 4.46 7.54 -2.69
CA SER A 271 4.48 7.15 -4.11
C SER A 271 3.74 8.15 -5.00
N HIS A 272 2.98 9.07 -4.42
CA HIS A 272 2.23 10.09 -5.13
C HIS A 272 3.11 11.32 -5.39
N ARG A 273 3.44 11.56 -6.67
CA ARG A 273 4.36 12.65 -7.07
C ARG A 273 3.89 14.05 -6.68
N PRO A 274 2.60 14.44 -6.81
CA PRO A 274 2.14 15.75 -6.34
C PRO A 274 2.48 16.03 -4.88
N ALA A 275 2.31 15.05 -3.99
CA ALA A 275 2.69 15.20 -2.58
C ALA A 275 4.20 15.37 -2.39
N ILE A 276 5.01 14.71 -3.23
CA ILE A 276 6.47 14.92 -3.25
C ILE A 276 6.79 16.35 -3.72
N TYR A 277 6.11 16.84 -4.75
CA TYR A 277 6.32 18.20 -5.28
C TYR A 277 5.91 19.28 -4.27
N GLU A 278 4.88 19.06 -3.45
CA GLU A 278 4.55 19.96 -2.32
C GLU A 278 5.74 20.12 -1.36
N PHE A 279 6.49 19.05 -1.09
CA PHE A 279 7.70 19.16 -0.27
C PHE A 279 8.81 19.92 -0.99
N TYR A 280 9.00 19.73 -2.30
CA TYR A 280 9.97 20.51 -3.08
C TYR A 280 9.64 22.00 -3.11
N GLU A 281 8.36 22.36 -3.24
CA GLU A 281 7.89 23.74 -3.22
C GLU A 281 8.19 24.39 -1.85
N ALA A 282 8.03 23.62 -0.77
CA ALA A 282 8.32 24.08 0.59
C ALA A 282 9.77 23.82 1.06
N ARG A 283 10.70 23.39 0.17
CA ARG A 283 11.99 22.81 0.58
C ARG A 283 12.83 23.70 1.50
N ASP A 284 12.78 25.01 1.29
CA ASP A 284 13.56 25.99 2.05
C ASP A 284 12.98 26.24 3.44
N ASP A 285 11.68 26.01 3.59
CA ASP A 285 10.91 26.19 4.83
C ASP A 285 10.79 24.90 5.66
N LEU A 286 11.12 23.74 5.09
CA LEU A 286 11.04 22.45 5.79
C LEU A 286 12.12 22.31 6.86
N GLN A 287 11.69 21.88 8.06
CA GLN A 287 12.59 21.59 9.17
C GLN A 287 13.13 20.17 9.04
N ILE A 288 14.22 20.03 8.28
CA ILE A 288 14.99 18.79 8.14
C ILE A 288 16.15 18.83 9.13
N ASP A 289 15.82 18.68 10.40
CA ASP A 289 16.74 18.67 11.55
C ASP A 289 17.29 17.27 11.87
N GLU A 290 16.69 16.23 11.28
CA GLU A 290 17.08 14.84 11.45
C GLU A 290 17.26 14.16 10.09
N ASP A 291 18.35 13.41 9.94
CA ASP A 291 18.66 12.60 8.75
C ASP A 291 17.52 11.68 8.35
N ARG A 292 16.70 11.26 9.31
CA ARG A 292 15.53 10.41 9.08
C ARG A 292 14.50 11.06 8.17
N LYS A 293 14.30 12.38 8.26
CA LYS A 293 13.38 13.13 7.39
C LYS A 293 13.94 13.20 5.96
N ALA A 294 15.24 13.47 5.82
CA ALA A 294 15.93 13.47 4.53
C ALA A 294 15.92 12.07 3.88
N GLU A 295 16.23 11.02 4.64
CA GLU A 295 16.17 9.62 4.18
C GLU A 295 14.78 9.24 3.68
N PHE A 296 13.73 9.58 4.45
CA PHE A 296 12.35 9.32 4.07
C PHE A 296 11.98 9.98 2.73
N LEU A 297 12.31 11.26 2.56
CA LEU A 297 12.04 12.02 1.34
C LEU A 297 12.84 11.48 0.16
N PHE A 298 14.11 11.15 0.36
CA PHE A 298 14.96 10.55 -0.66
C PHE A 298 14.42 9.21 -1.17
N ARG A 299 14.14 8.27 -0.24
CA ARG A 299 13.57 6.95 -0.58
C ARG A 299 12.20 7.09 -1.26
N SER A 300 11.37 8.02 -0.80
CA SER A 300 10.07 8.33 -1.43
C SER A 300 10.22 8.83 -2.87
N CYS A 301 11.19 9.70 -3.15
CA CYS A 301 11.47 10.17 -4.50
C CYS A 301 11.88 9.04 -5.44
N LEU A 302 12.77 8.14 -4.98
CA LEU A 302 13.18 6.96 -5.74
C LEU A 302 11.99 6.05 -6.07
N ARG A 303 11.11 5.78 -5.10
CA ARG A 303 9.88 5.00 -5.29
C ARG A 303 8.92 5.63 -6.30
N ALA A 304 8.89 6.96 -6.37
CA ALA A 304 8.07 7.72 -7.32
C ALA A 304 8.75 7.96 -8.69
N TYR A 305 9.94 7.40 -8.93
CA TYR A 305 10.76 7.56 -10.14
C TYR A 305 11.31 8.97 -10.39
N VAL A 306 11.49 9.74 -9.32
CA VAL A 306 12.25 11.00 -9.25
C VAL A 306 13.65 10.69 -8.69
N THR A 307 14.62 11.61 -8.81
CA THR A 307 15.97 11.37 -8.29
C THR A 307 16.00 11.54 -6.78
N GLY A 308 15.43 12.64 -6.25
CA GLY A 308 15.45 12.92 -4.82
C GLY A 308 16.77 13.51 -4.32
N ALA A 309 17.71 13.81 -5.22
CA ALA A 309 19.06 14.24 -4.89
C ALA A 309 19.08 15.50 -4.02
N GLU A 310 18.03 16.33 -4.12
CA GLU A 310 17.80 17.48 -3.24
C GLU A 310 17.89 17.15 -1.76
N TRP A 311 17.25 16.05 -1.34
CA TRP A 311 17.14 15.71 0.07
C TRP A 311 18.48 15.23 0.66
N LEU A 312 19.40 14.77 -0.19
CA LEU A 312 20.75 14.41 0.23
C LEU A 312 21.60 15.63 0.58
N LEU A 313 21.28 16.82 0.03
CA LEU A 313 21.95 18.07 0.41
C LEU A 313 21.73 18.45 1.88
N ARG A 314 20.68 17.87 2.49
CA ARG A 314 20.26 18.10 3.87
C ARG A 314 20.52 16.88 4.77
N TYR A 315 21.22 15.88 4.27
CA TYR A 315 21.60 14.69 5.02
C TYR A 315 22.99 14.90 5.64
N GLU A 316 23.07 14.98 6.96
CA GLU A 316 24.28 15.33 7.72
C GLU A 316 25.18 14.11 8.00
N SER A 317 24.60 12.92 8.18
CA SER A 317 25.36 11.68 8.38
C SER A 317 26.06 11.18 7.10
N ASP A 318 26.88 10.15 7.25
CA ASP A 318 27.48 9.48 6.08
C ASP A 318 26.40 8.84 5.19
N VAL A 319 26.32 9.32 3.95
CA VAL A 319 25.40 8.82 2.92
C VAL A 319 25.73 7.39 2.48
N ASN A 320 26.92 6.87 2.77
CA ASN A 320 27.28 5.48 2.40
C ASN A 320 26.40 4.45 3.10
N ASP A 321 26.18 4.61 4.41
CA ASP A 321 25.31 3.72 5.20
C ASP A 321 23.86 3.77 4.70
N LEU A 322 23.41 4.94 4.23
CA LEU A 322 22.10 5.11 3.61
C LEU A 322 22.01 4.33 2.29
N PHE A 323 23.00 4.46 1.42
CA PHE A 323 23.01 3.75 0.13
C PHE A 323 23.08 2.23 0.31
N ASP A 324 23.87 1.73 1.26
CA ASP A 324 23.91 0.30 1.56
C ASP A 324 22.53 -0.24 1.97
N ARG A 325 21.80 0.49 2.83
CA ARG A 325 20.43 0.12 3.21
C ARG A 325 19.48 0.15 2.02
N ILE A 326 19.52 1.21 1.21
CA ILE A 326 18.65 1.34 0.04
C ILE A 326 18.89 0.20 -0.94
N ILE A 327 20.16 -0.13 -1.22
CA ILE A 327 20.55 -1.23 -2.11
C ILE A 327 20.02 -2.57 -1.62
N ALA A 328 20.08 -2.82 -0.30
CA ALA A 328 19.61 -4.07 0.29
C ALA A 328 18.07 -4.17 0.39
N GLU A 329 17.36 -3.06 0.62
CA GLU A 329 15.95 -3.08 1.05
C GLU A 329 14.95 -2.59 -0.01
N ASP A 330 15.32 -1.61 -0.86
CA ASP A 330 14.35 -0.78 -1.59
C ASP A 330 14.46 -0.84 -3.12
N ILE A 331 15.42 -1.60 -3.66
CA ILE A 331 15.69 -1.54 -5.09
C ILE A 331 14.74 -2.42 -5.90
N HIS A 332 13.95 -1.73 -6.75
CA HIS A 332 13.26 -2.32 -7.89
C HIS A 332 13.94 -1.90 -9.21
N HIS A 333 13.75 -2.71 -10.26
CA HIS A 333 14.34 -2.57 -11.60
C HIS A 333 14.27 -1.18 -12.26
N ARG A 334 13.33 -0.32 -11.84
CA ARG A 334 13.14 1.03 -12.38
C ARG A 334 13.63 2.15 -11.47
N SER A 335 13.70 1.94 -10.15
CA SER A 335 14.25 2.93 -9.20
C SER A 335 15.78 2.92 -9.19
N ILE A 336 16.39 1.76 -9.48
CA ILE A 336 17.85 1.60 -9.56
C ILE A 336 18.54 2.65 -10.44
N ARG A 337 17.94 2.99 -11.59
CA ARG A 337 18.54 3.91 -12.55
C ARG A 337 18.70 5.32 -11.99
N ASN A 338 17.77 5.76 -11.15
CA ASN A 338 17.86 7.10 -10.55
C ASN A 338 18.92 7.13 -9.46
N LEU A 339 19.01 6.06 -8.65
CA LEU A 339 20.07 5.91 -7.67
C LEU A 339 21.45 5.85 -8.33
N GLU A 340 21.61 5.10 -9.42
CA GLU A 340 22.85 5.00 -10.19
C GLU A 340 23.40 6.36 -10.66
N HIS A 341 22.53 7.29 -11.05
CA HIS A 341 22.98 8.64 -11.42
C HIS A 341 23.49 9.42 -10.21
N VAL A 342 22.83 9.30 -9.06
CA VAL A 342 23.30 9.90 -7.79
C VAL A 342 24.65 9.31 -7.41
N LEU A 343 24.80 7.99 -7.44
CA LEU A 343 26.05 7.31 -7.12
C LEU A 343 27.18 7.73 -8.07
N LEU A 344 26.91 7.87 -9.37
CA LEU A 344 27.89 8.36 -10.34
C LEU A 344 28.32 9.80 -10.03
N VAL A 345 27.38 10.70 -9.73
CA VAL A 345 27.68 12.11 -9.39
C VAL A 345 28.46 12.23 -8.07
N LEU A 346 28.20 11.36 -7.11
CA LEU A 346 28.92 11.32 -5.83
C LEU A 346 30.21 10.48 -5.84
N ASP A 347 30.61 9.97 -7.01
CA ASP A 347 31.79 9.11 -7.21
C ASP A 347 31.80 7.82 -6.37
N LYS A 348 30.63 7.23 -6.13
CA LYS A 348 30.43 6.04 -5.29
C LYS A 348 30.64 4.75 -6.08
N GLN A 349 31.88 4.53 -6.49
CA GLN A 349 32.26 3.37 -7.31
C GLN A 349 31.92 2.04 -6.64
N ASP A 350 32.17 1.90 -5.34
CA ASP A 350 31.94 0.65 -4.60
C ASP A 350 30.46 0.26 -4.59
N HIS A 351 29.55 1.22 -4.38
CA HIS A 351 28.10 0.99 -4.44
C HIS A 351 27.62 0.60 -5.83
N LEU A 352 28.16 1.22 -6.89
CA LEU A 352 27.85 0.83 -8.28
C LEU A 352 28.37 -0.58 -8.60
N GLN A 353 29.51 -0.97 -8.04
CA GLN A 353 30.04 -2.32 -8.18
C GLN A 353 29.13 -3.34 -7.48
N THR A 354 28.64 -3.05 -6.26
CA THR A 354 27.66 -3.88 -5.56
C THR A 354 26.41 -4.13 -6.40
N ILE A 355 25.88 -3.11 -7.07
CA ILE A 355 24.73 -3.25 -7.98
C ILE A 355 25.07 -4.13 -9.19
N THR A 356 26.30 -4.05 -9.70
CA THR A 356 26.75 -4.84 -10.87
C THR A 356 26.92 -6.32 -10.55
N ASP A 357 27.43 -6.61 -9.35
CA ASP A 357 27.79 -7.96 -8.91
C ASP A 357 26.61 -8.75 -8.31
N ASP A 358 25.46 -8.09 -8.13
CA ASP A 358 24.24 -8.72 -7.64
C ASP A 358 23.58 -9.58 -8.75
N GLU A 359 23.96 -10.87 -8.79
CA GLU A 359 23.44 -11.85 -9.77
C GLU A 359 21.99 -12.29 -9.50
N ASP A 360 21.42 -11.96 -8.33
CA ASP A 360 20.09 -12.41 -7.91
C ASP A 360 18.96 -11.51 -8.44
N ILE A 361 19.30 -10.32 -8.98
CA ILE A 361 18.33 -9.32 -9.42
C ILE A 361 18.57 -8.93 -10.91
N ASP A 362 17.59 -9.23 -11.78
CA ASP A 362 17.66 -8.85 -13.21
C ASP A 362 17.44 -7.33 -13.39
N TYR A 363 18.55 -6.59 -13.35
CA TYR A 363 18.56 -5.16 -13.66
C TYR A 363 18.76 -4.87 -15.15
N SER A 364 17.88 -5.37 -16.01
CA SER A 364 17.92 -5.09 -17.48
C SER A 364 18.03 -3.61 -17.90
N LEU A 365 17.74 -2.65 -17.00
CA LEU A 365 17.85 -1.20 -17.21
C LEU A 365 19.03 -0.53 -16.48
N SER A 366 19.76 -1.29 -15.67
CA SER A 366 20.94 -0.80 -14.95
C SER A 366 22.05 -0.45 -15.93
N LYS A 367 22.79 0.61 -15.58
CA LYS A 367 24.02 1.01 -16.25
C LYS A 367 25.21 1.02 -15.30
N SER A 368 25.11 0.33 -14.16
CA SER A 368 26.13 0.31 -13.12
C SER A 368 27.52 -0.03 -13.66
N ASP A 369 27.69 -1.11 -14.44
CA ASP A 369 28.98 -1.48 -15.06
C ASP A 369 29.56 -0.35 -15.95
N GLN A 370 28.71 0.37 -16.69
CA GLN A 370 29.14 1.52 -17.47
C GLN A 370 29.56 2.68 -16.56
N TYR A 371 28.77 2.98 -15.54
CA TYR A 371 29.00 4.11 -14.62
C TYR A 371 30.19 3.88 -13.69
N THR A 372 30.45 2.65 -13.25
CA THR A 372 31.65 2.27 -12.49
C THR A 372 32.93 2.67 -13.24
N ARG A 373 32.95 2.58 -14.57
CA ARG A 373 34.10 2.98 -15.40
C ARG A 373 34.23 4.49 -15.61
N LEU A 374 33.16 5.23 -15.30
CA LEU A 374 33.11 6.68 -15.40
C LEU A 374 33.41 7.36 -14.06
N CYS A 375 33.38 6.63 -12.95
CA CYS A 375 33.94 7.08 -11.68
C CYS A 375 35.42 7.48 -11.82
N GLY A 376 35.83 8.49 -11.07
CA GLY A 376 37.15 9.12 -11.16
C GLY A 376 37.36 10.08 -12.34
N ASN A 377 36.39 10.20 -13.27
CA ASN A 377 36.41 11.28 -14.27
C ASN A 377 36.01 12.63 -13.65
N SER A 378 36.22 13.73 -14.38
CA SER A 378 35.85 15.07 -13.91
C SER A 378 34.34 15.16 -13.62
N LEU A 379 33.97 16.01 -12.67
CA LEU A 379 32.59 16.17 -12.24
C LEU A 379 31.68 16.55 -13.41
N GLU A 380 32.13 17.45 -14.30
CA GLU A 380 31.39 17.88 -15.48
C GLU A 380 31.14 16.71 -16.45
N HIS A 381 32.12 15.80 -16.57
CA HIS A 381 31.95 14.60 -17.39
C HIS A 381 30.91 13.66 -16.76
N ARG A 382 30.99 13.42 -15.45
CA ARG A 382 30.06 12.53 -14.73
C ARG A 382 28.62 13.07 -14.77
N VAL A 383 28.42 14.36 -14.54
CA VAL A 383 27.11 15.04 -14.65
C VAL A 383 26.62 15.03 -16.11
N GLY A 384 27.51 15.32 -17.06
CA GLY A 384 27.21 15.43 -18.49
C GLY A 384 26.68 14.14 -19.12
N GLU A 385 27.06 12.97 -18.61
CA GLU A 385 26.55 11.67 -19.07
C GLU A 385 25.03 11.54 -18.94
N TYR A 386 24.42 12.22 -17.96
CA TYR A 386 22.97 12.19 -17.75
C TYR A 386 22.27 13.52 -18.05
N ALA A 387 22.82 14.64 -17.56
CA ALA A 387 22.25 15.96 -17.79
C ALA A 387 22.39 16.41 -19.25
N GLY A 388 23.36 15.85 -19.98
CA GLY A 388 23.85 16.39 -21.25
C GLY A 388 24.72 17.62 -21.01
N GLY A 389 25.11 18.30 -22.09
CA GLY A 389 25.82 19.58 -21.98
C GLY A 389 24.89 20.76 -21.70
N GLN A 390 23.60 20.62 -21.98
CA GLN A 390 22.60 21.70 -21.88
C GLN A 390 21.25 21.16 -21.40
N ILE A 391 20.58 21.95 -20.56
CA ILE A 391 19.19 21.72 -20.11
C ILE A 391 18.30 22.74 -20.82
N THR A 392 17.21 22.29 -21.45
CA THR A 392 16.24 23.19 -22.11
C THR A 392 14.90 23.09 -21.40
N TYR A 393 14.38 24.23 -20.95
CA TYR A 393 13.12 24.33 -20.21
C TYR A 393 12.48 25.70 -20.44
N GLY A 394 11.14 25.79 -20.48
CA GLY A 394 10.44 27.08 -20.65
C GLY A 394 10.74 27.84 -21.96
N GLY A 395 11.47 27.26 -22.91
CA GLY A 395 11.99 27.95 -24.10
C GLY A 395 13.38 28.56 -23.91
N SER A 396 13.97 28.45 -22.71
CA SER A 396 15.34 28.81 -22.36
C SER A 396 16.26 27.59 -22.46
N THR A 397 17.55 27.83 -22.69
CA THR A 397 18.59 26.79 -22.70
C THR A 397 19.70 27.22 -21.75
N TYR A 398 20.03 26.34 -20.82
CA TYR A 398 21.00 26.54 -19.74
C TYR A 398 22.19 25.60 -19.98
N ASP A 399 23.41 26.13 -19.93
CA ASP A 399 24.61 25.31 -20.02
C ASP A 399 24.88 24.64 -18.67
N VAL A 400 25.18 23.35 -18.69
CA VAL A 400 25.40 22.60 -17.45
C VAL A 400 26.63 23.08 -16.70
N THR A 401 27.68 23.55 -17.39
CA THR A 401 28.86 24.10 -16.72
C THR A 401 28.56 25.43 -16.04
N GLU A 402 27.71 26.27 -16.65
CA GLU A 402 27.26 27.51 -16.02
C GLU A 402 26.39 27.24 -14.79
N LEU A 403 25.50 26.25 -14.84
CA LEU A 403 24.66 25.86 -13.70
C LEU A 403 25.45 25.22 -12.54
N LEU A 404 26.59 24.59 -12.82
CA LEU A 404 27.49 24.10 -11.77
C LEU A 404 28.16 25.28 -11.03
N ASP A 405 28.48 26.35 -11.74
CA ASP A 405 29.12 27.56 -11.19
C ASP A 405 28.13 28.55 -10.55
N ASP A 406 26.86 28.56 -10.99
CA ASP A 406 25.81 29.49 -10.56
C ASP A 406 24.60 28.75 -9.97
N GLN A 407 24.64 28.54 -8.66
CA GLN A 407 23.57 27.86 -7.91
C GLN A 407 22.28 28.67 -7.88
N ASP A 408 22.32 30.01 -7.89
CA ASP A 408 21.10 30.82 -7.89
C ASP A 408 20.28 30.54 -9.16
N THR A 409 20.93 30.45 -10.32
CA THR A 409 20.27 30.08 -11.58
C THR A 409 19.74 28.64 -11.55
N ALA A 410 20.45 27.71 -10.91
CA ALA A 410 19.98 26.32 -10.76
C ALA A 410 18.74 26.22 -9.85
N ASP A 411 18.69 27.03 -8.79
CA ASP A 411 17.59 27.12 -7.84
C ASP A 411 16.34 27.71 -8.51
N GLU A 412 16.48 28.82 -9.24
CA GLU A 412 15.39 29.42 -10.01
C GLU A 412 14.81 28.44 -11.04
N LEU A 413 15.67 27.68 -11.72
CA LEU A 413 15.24 26.66 -12.68
C LEU A 413 14.54 25.48 -11.99
N LEU A 414 14.99 25.09 -10.80
CA LEU A 414 14.30 24.07 -10.01
C LEU A 414 12.89 24.53 -9.64
N ASP A 415 12.74 25.77 -9.16
CA ASP A 415 11.45 26.37 -8.80
C ASP A 415 10.47 26.40 -9.96
N GLU A 416 10.93 26.86 -11.14
CA GLU A 416 10.12 26.89 -12.36
C GLU A 416 9.60 25.48 -12.73
N VAL A 417 10.49 24.48 -12.66
CA VAL A 417 10.15 23.09 -12.98
C VAL A 417 9.17 22.50 -11.96
N ILE A 418 9.32 22.80 -10.67
CA ILE A 418 8.44 22.29 -9.62
C ILE A 418 7.04 22.91 -9.72
N MET A 419 6.94 24.23 -9.91
CA MET A 419 5.65 24.90 -10.12
C MET A 419 4.89 24.32 -11.32
N ASP A 420 5.57 24.11 -12.46
CA ASP A 420 4.94 23.49 -13.62
C ASP A 420 4.53 22.03 -13.39
N LEU A 421 5.30 21.28 -12.58
CA LEU A 421 5.00 19.88 -12.26
C LEU A 421 3.83 19.73 -11.27
N LEU A 422 3.62 20.70 -10.38
CA LEU A 422 2.44 20.79 -9.54
C LEU A 422 1.18 21.02 -10.38
N ASP A 423 1.26 21.89 -11.39
CA ASP A 423 0.16 22.14 -12.32
C ASP A 423 -0.06 20.95 -13.28
N ASN A 424 1.01 20.33 -13.76
CA ASN A 424 0.97 19.25 -14.75
C ASN A 424 2.19 18.33 -14.66
N ASP A 425 2.01 17.12 -14.11
CA ASP A 425 3.02 16.07 -14.01
C ASP A 425 3.46 15.50 -15.38
N SER A 426 4.20 16.31 -16.13
CA SER A 426 4.64 16.00 -17.49
C SER A 426 5.93 15.20 -17.50
N SER A 427 6.07 14.29 -18.47
CA SER A 427 7.31 13.49 -18.61
C SER A 427 8.55 14.35 -18.90
N SER A 428 8.36 15.49 -19.57
CA SER A 428 9.44 16.44 -19.86
C SER A 428 9.89 17.15 -18.60
N GLY A 429 8.95 17.68 -17.80
CA GLY A 429 9.25 18.31 -16.51
C GLY A 429 9.97 17.35 -15.56
N ARG A 430 9.50 16.10 -15.44
CA ARG A 430 10.20 15.06 -14.66
C ARG A 430 11.61 14.77 -15.18
N GLY A 431 11.81 14.85 -16.50
CA GLY A 431 13.12 14.74 -17.13
C GLY A 431 14.05 15.85 -16.69
N THR A 432 13.57 17.09 -16.75
CA THR A 432 14.31 18.29 -16.36
C THR A 432 14.61 18.31 -14.86
N LEU A 433 13.62 18.04 -14.00
CA LEU A 433 13.78 17.97 -12.54
C LEU A 433 14.98 17.11 -12.16
N ARG A 434 15.01 15.85 -12.66
CA ARG A 434 16.09 14.92 -12.37
C ARG A 434 17.47 15.41 -12.81
N ARG A 435 17.56 16.22 -13.87
CA ARG A 435 18.82 16.77 -14.36
C ARG A 435 19.28 17.94 -13.48
N VAL A 436 18.37 18.85 -13.16
CA VAL A 436 18.63 20.00 -12.30
C VAL A 436 19.07 19.54 -10.91
N GLU A 437 18.37 18.56 -10.32
CA GLU A 437 18.75 17.98 -9.02
C GLU A 437 20.17 17.42 -9.01
N LEU A 438 20.59 16.73 -10.08
CA LEU A 438 21.94 16.16 -10.17
C LEU A 438 23.00 17.24 -10.36
N VAL A 439 22.69 18.34 -11.05
CA VAL A 439 23.58 19.48 -11.17
C VAL A 439 23.76 20.18 -9.82
N ARG A 440 22.66 20.39 -9.07
CA ARG A 440 22.72 20.95 -7.71
C ARG A 440 23.52 20.06 -6.76
N LEU A 441 23.25 18.74 -6.77
CA LEU A 441 24.03 17.79 -5.98
C LEU A 441 25.52 17.86 -6.33
N ALA A 442 25.85 17.85 -7.63
CA ALA A 442 27.22 17.90 -8.10
C ALA A 442 27.97 19.16 -7.62
N ALA A 443 27.32 20.32 -7.63
CA ALA A 443 27.93 21.57 -7.19
C ALA A 443 28.32 21.59 -5.70
N THR A 444 27.83 20.63 -4.91
CA THR A 444 28.22 20.44 -3.51
C THR A 444 29.34 19.42 -3.30
N VAL A 445 29.78 18.75 -4.37
CA VAL A 445 30.87 17.77 -4.34
C VAL A 445 32.19 18.48 -4.68
N ASP A 446 33.06 18.62 -3.68
CA ASP A 446 34.40 19.23 -3.80
C ASP A 446 35.36 18.50 -4.76
#